data_AF-A0A661SCK2-F1
#
_entry.id   AF-A0A661SCK2-F1
#
_cell.length_a   1.000
_cell.length_b   1.000
_cell.length_c   1.000
_cell.angle_alpha   90.00
_cell.angle_beta   90.00
_cell.angle_gamma   90.00
#
_symmetry.space_group_name_H-M   'P 1'
#
loop_
_entity.id
_entity.type
_entity.pdbx_description
1 polymer ?
#
loop_
_entity_poly.entity_id
_entity_poly.type
_entity_poly.pdbx_seq_one_letter_code
_entity_poly.pdbx_strand_id
1 'polypeptide(L)'
;MTIPGNLYTTAMAVMPHKDVDRALEIALSLDIPYWPQLPHYNYYEDMYVQASEHFPGILLDMENRTLRFSTEKFIAELEETMSHFEEPEYFDISDTYSVVYKRFLDLDLSDRPAIRGQLEGPISFGFNVVDENDRPILFDDTIRPFMLEF
;
A
#
# COMPACT_ATOMS: atom_id res chain seq x y z
N MET A 1 -11.09 -15.15 15.71
CA MET A 1 -10.17 -15.18 16.87
C MET A 1 -10.20 -13.81 17.53
N THR A 2 -10.37 -13.75 18.85
CA THR A 2 -10.22 -12.50 19.60
C THR A 2 -8.75 -12.33 19.97
N ILE A 3 -8.17 -11.16 19.68
CA ILE A 3 -6.82 -10.82 20.18
C ILE A 3 -6.88 -10.87 21.72
N PRO A 4 -6.06 -11.69 22.40
CA PRO A 4 -6.14 -11.81 23.84
C PRO A 4 -5.83 -10.46 24.49
N GLY A 5 -6.64 -10.03 25.46
CA GLY A 5 -6.35 -8.83 26.24
C GLY A 5 -5.16 -9.08 27.15
N ASN A 6 -3.99 -8.50 26.85
CA ASN A 6 -2.77 -8.60 27.67
C ASN A 6 -1.82 -7.40 27.46
N LEU A 7 -2.34 -6.28 26.93
CA LEU A 7 -1.53 -5.09 26.58
C LEU A 7 -0.38 -5.39 25.61
N TYR A 8 -0.59 -6.30 24.67
CA TYR A 8 0.41 -6.64 23.65
C TYR A 8 0.85 -5.42 22.84
N THR A 9 2.15 -5.34 22.59
CA THR A 9 2.78 -4.26 21.86
C THR A 9 2.72 -4.48 20.35
N THR A 10 2.55 -3.37 19.62
CA THR A 10 2.71 -3.28 18.16
C THR A 10 3.10 -1.85 17.81
N ALA A 11 3.40 -1.55 16.55
CA ALA A 11 3.75 -0.20 16.10
C ALA A 11 3.00 0.18 14.83
N MET A 12 3.02 1.47 14.49
CA MET A 12 2.63 1.97 13.16
C MET A 12 3.65 1.48 12.12
N ALA A 13 3.18 1.05 10.95
CA ALA A 13 3.99 0.22 10.04
C ALA A 13 5.12 0.98 9.33
N VAL A 14 4.93 2.27 9.08
CA VAL A 14 5.87 3.11 8.33
C VAL A 14 7.10 3.41 9.19
N MET A 15 8.30 3.09 8.67
CA MET A 15 9.57 3.25 9.37
C MET A 15 10.56 4.07 8.54
N PRO A 16 11.40 4.93 9.18
CA PRO A 16 12.40 5.72 8.47
C PRO A 16 13.68 4.92 8.13
N HIS A 17 13.61 3.59 8.14
CA HIS A 17 14.74 2.70 7.93
C HIS A 17 15.15 2.64 6.46
N LYS A 18 16.45 2.45 6.22
CA LYS A 18 17.04 2.19 4.90
C LYS A 18 17.62 0.79 4.77
N ASP A 19 17.54 0.00 5.84
CA ASP A 19 18.05 -1.36 5.94
C ASP A 19 16.86 -2.26 6.22
N VAL A 20 16.58 -3.14 5.27
CA VAL A 20 15.42 -4.04 5.28
C VAL A 20 15.52 -5.03 6.45
N ASP A 21 16.69 -5.63 6.66
CA ASP A 21 16.86 -6.70 7.65
C ASP A 21 16.71 -6.14 9.07
N ARG A 22 17.25 -4.94 9.33
CA ARG A 22 17.06 -4.24 10.60
C ARG A 22 15.60 -3.84 10.84
N ALA A 23 14.90 -3.40 9.81
CA ALA A 23 13.49 -3.06 9.94
C ALA A 23 12.65 -4.29 10.29
N LEU A 24 12.90 -5.42 9.64
CA LEU A 24 12.24 -6.70 9.93
C LEU A 24 12.57 -7.19 11.34
N GLU A 25 13.83 -7.11 11.78
CA GLU A 25 14.23 -7.48 13.15
C GLU A 25 13.41 -6.72 14.21
N ILE A 26 13.27 -5.40 14.05
CA ILE A 26 12.46 -4.57 14.95
C ILE A 26 10.98 -4.92 14.85
N ALA A 27 10.45 -5.06 13.63
CA ALA A 27 9.04 -5.35 13.41
C ALA A 27 8.63 -6.71 14.02
N LEU A 28 9.53 -7.70 13.99
CA LEU A 28 9.33 -9.03 14.57
C LEU A 28 9.58 -9.10 16.08
N SER A 29 10.22 -8.08 16.68
CA SER A 29 10.53 -8.03 18.12
C SER A 29 9.32 -7.73 19.02
N LEU A 30 8.23 -7.22 18.45
CA LEU A 30 7.01 -6.87 19.19
C LEU A 30 6.13 -8.10 19.41
N ASP A 31 5.22 -8.01 20.40
CA ASP A 31 4.29 -9.09 20.71
C ASP A 31 3.39 -9.43 19.51
N ILE A 32 2.85 -8.39 18.86
CA ILE A 32 2.11 -8.48 17.59
C ILE A 32 3.02 -7.87 16.51
N PRO A 33 3.77 -8.70 15.78
CA PRO A 33 4.62 -8.23 14.71
C PRO A 33 3.80 -7.60 13.58
N TYR A 34 4.44 -6.73 12.83
CA TYR A 34 3.80 -5.99 11.74
C TYR A 34 4.62 -6.04 10.46
N TRP A 35 3.95 -5.97 9.31
CA TRP A 35 4.60 -5.75 8.03
C TRP A 35 5.08 -4.30 7.96
N PRO A 36 6.40 -4.03 7.90
CA PRO A 36 6.91 -2.66 7.85
C PRO A 36 6.82 -2.07 6.45
N GLN A 37 6.65 -0.76 6.35
CA GLN A 37 6.72 0.00 5.09
C GLN A 37 7.91 0.96 5.15
N LEU A 38 8.78 0.94 4.13
CA LEU A 38 10.13 1.51 4.16
C LEU A 38 10.38 2.59 3.08
N PRO A 39 9.64 3.72 3.06
CA PRO A 39 9.73 4.73 1.99
C PRO A 39 11.13 5.37 1.85
N HIS A 40 11.97 5.28 2.89
CA HIS A 40 13.36 5.76 2.84
C HIS A 40 14.34 4.76 2.21
N TYR A 41 14.02 3.47 2.21
CA TYR A 41 14.76 2.43 1.49
C TYR A 41 14.49 2.55 -0.01
N ASN A 42 13.20 2.54 -0.39
CA ASN A 42 12.75 2.72 -1.76
C ASN A 42 11.38 3.40 -1.76
N TYR A 43 11.12 4.35 -2.67
CA TYR A 43 9.85 5.06 -2.70
C TYR A 43 8.67 4.16 -3.10
N TYR A 44 8.95 3.03 -3.76
CA TYR A 44 7.97 1.96 -3.97
C TYR A 44 7.34 1.44 -2.67
N GLU A 45 8.08 1.49 -1.55
CA GLU A 45 7.62 1.05 -0.22
C GLU A 45 6.78 2.13 0.51
N ASP A 46 6.50 3.26 -0.13
CA ASP A 46 5.57 4.26 0.40
C ASP A 46 4.14 3.71 0.34
N MET A 47 3.37 3.91 1.41
CA MET A 47 2.04 3.31 1.53
C MET A 47 1.06 3.76 0.44
N TYR A 48 1.17 5.02 -0.04
CA TYR A 48 0.34 5.51 -1.14
C TYR A 48 0.78 4.90 -2.47
N VAL A 49 2.08 4.73 -2.67
CA VAL A 49 2.64 4.14 -3.88
C VAL A 49 2.25 2.66 -3.96
N GLN A 50 2.33 1.92 -2.85
CA GLN A 50 1.85 0.53 -2.77
C GLN A 50 0.36 0.41 -3.10
N ALA A 51 -0.48 1.25 -2.48
CA ALA A 51 -1.91 1.25 -2.76
C ALA A 51 -2.27 1.70 -4.19
N SER A 52 -1.35 2.41 -4.86
CA SER A 52 -1.53 2.84 -6.26
C SER A 52 -1.17 1.76 -7.27
N GLU A 53 -0.55 0.66 -6.84
CA GLU A 53 -0.19 -0.43 -7.74
C GLU A 53 -1.45 -0.97 -8.42
N HIS A 54 -1.43 -1.07 -9.75
CA HIS A 54 -2.57 -1.45 -10.60
C HIS A 54 -3.76 -0.50 -10.62
N PHE A 55 -3.76 0.60 -9.86
CA PHE A 55 -4.79 1.63 -10.00
C PHE A 55 -4.60 2.37 -11.34
N PRO A 56 -5.62 2.46 -12.21
CA PRO A 56 -5.49 3.07 -13.52
C PRO A 56 -5.26 4.58 -13.40
N GLY A 57 -4.49 5.14 -14.33
CA GLY A 57 -4.25 6.58 -14.37
C GLY A 57 -3.15 7.09 -13.45
N ILE A 58 -2.43 6.22 -12.75
CA ILE A 58 -1.36 6.61 -11.84
C ILE A 58 -0.10 7.05 -12.60
N LEU A 59 0.43 8.21 -12.19
CA LEU A 59 1.71 8.74 -12.63
C LEU A 59 2.69 8.72 -11.46
N LEU A 60 3.55 7.71 -11.44
CA LEU A 60 4.60 7.55 -10.43
C LEU A 60 5.95 8.06 -10.96
N ASP A 61 6.54 9.03 -10.26
CA ASP A 61 7.88 9.53 -10.51
C ASP A 61 8.81 9.13 -9.35
N MET A 62 9.73 8.21 -9.64
CA MET A 62 10.68 7.68 -8.66
C MET A 62 11.85 8.63 -8.38
N GLU A 63 12.19 9.50 -9.32
CA GLU A 63 13.28 10.47 -9.18
C GLU A 63 12.85 11.63 -8.27
N ASN A 64 11.68 12.20 -8.57
CA ASN A 64 11.12 13.32 -7.81
C ASN A 64 10.27 12.86 -6.61
N ARG A 65 9.99 11.56 -6.49
CA ARG A 65 9.17 10.94 -5.44
C ARG A 65 7.78 11.55 -5.36
N THR A 66 7.09 11.54 -6.50
CA THR A 66 5.73 12.06 -6.59
C THR A 66 4.78 11.00 -7.12
N LEU A 67 3.57 11.00 -6.59
CA LEU A 67 2.45 10.19 -7.03
C LEU A 67 1.32 11.13 -7.48
N ARG A 68 0.96 11.07 -8.76
CA ARG A 68 -0.09 11.91 -9.36
C ARG A 68 -1.09 11.05 -10.12
N PHE A 69 -2.15 11.68 -10.58
CA PHE A 69 -3.17 11.06 -11.40
C PHE A 69 -3.30 11.77 -12.75
N SER A 70 -3.63 11.02 -13.79
CA SER A 70 -3.96 11.50 -15.12
C SER A 70 -5.29 10.94 -15.58
N THR A 71 -6.24 11.83 -15.84
CA THR A 71 -7.56 11.48 -16.37
C THR A 71 -7.46 10.78 -17.73
N GLU A 72 -6.55 11.22 -18.60
CA GLU A 72 -6.32 10.61 -19.92
C GLU A 72 -5.83 9.17 -19.79
N LYS A 73 -4.81 8.94 -18.94
CA LYS A 73 -4.27 7.60 -18.69
C LYS A 73 -5.31 6.69 -18.03
N PHE A 74 -6.11 7.21 -17.10
CA PHE A 74 -7.20 6.47 -16.48
C PHE A 74 -8.18 5.94 -17.52
N ILE A 75 -8.66 6.80 -18.43
CA ILE A 75 -9.60 6.40 -19.48
C ILE A 75 -8.98 5.32 -20.39
N ALA A 76 -7.68 5.43 -20.69
CA ALA A 76 -6.98 4.47 -21.53
C ALA A 76 -6.77 3.10 -20.85
N GLU A 77 -6.67 3.06 -19.53
CA GLU A 77 -6.35 1.85 -18.76
C GLU A 77 -7.59 1.18 -18.13
N LEU A 78 -8.68 1.94 -17.97
CA LEU A 78 -9.87 1.50 -17.26
C LEU A 78 -10.45 0.18 -17.81
N GLU A 79 -10.51 0.02 -19.13
CA GLU A 79 -11.06 -1.20 -19.74
C GLU A 79 -10.25 -2.45 -19.36
N GLU A 80 -8.92 -2.35 -19.39
CA GLU A 80 -8.03 -3.44 -18.99
C GLU A 80 -8.17 -3.73 -17.50
N THR A 81 -8.13 -2.69 -16.64
CA THR A 81 -8.32 -2.85 -15.20
C THR A 81 -9.64 -3.55 -14.87
N MET A 82 -10.73 -3.15 -15.53
CA MET A 82 -12.05 -3.76 -15.31
C MET A 82 -12.11 -5.22 -15.81
N SER A 83 -11.33 -5.58 -16.83
CA SER A 83 -11.27 -6.95 -17.32
C SER A 83 -10.65 -7.93 -16.31
N HIS A 84 -9.77 -7.42 -15.43
CA HIS A 84 -9.14 -8.19 -14.35
C HIS A 84 -9.84 -8.06 -13.00
N PHE A 85 -10.96 -7.34 -12.90
CA PHE A 85 -11.58 -7.01 -11.60
C PHE A 85 -11.98 -8.23 -10.75
N GLU A 86 -12.24 -9.37 -11.40
CA GLU A 86 -12.57 -10.65 -10.75
C GLU A 86 -11.32 -11.52 -10.47
N GLU A 87 -10.11 -11.00 -10.67
CA GLU A 87 -8.82 -11.66 -10.47
C GLU A 87 -8.04 -10.96 -9.34
N PRO A 88 -8.34 -11.25 -8.05
CA PRO A 88 -7.69 -10.56 -6.92
C PRO A 88 -6.16 -10.63 -6.94
N GLU A 89 -5.60 -11.73 -7.45
CA GLU A 89 -4.14 -11.91 -7.55
C GLU A 89 -3.48 -10.93 -8.52
N TYR A 90 -4.23 -10.36 -9.47
CA TYR A 90 -3.75 -9.30 -10.36
C TYR A 90 -3.43 -8.01 -9.59
N PHE A 91 -4.16 -7.76 -8.50
CA PHE A 91 -4.04 -6.56 -7.68
C PHE A 91 -3.19 -6.78 -6.42
N ASP A 92 -2.55 -7.95 -6.28
CA ASP A 92 -1.66 -8.20 -5.15
C ASP A 92 -0.37 -7.39 -5.28
N ILE A 93 0.23 -7.05 -4.14
CA ILE A 93 1.43 -6.21 -4.12
C ILE A 93 2.60 -6.97 -4.70
N SER A 94 3.22 -6.45 -5.75
CA SER A 94 4.35 -7.12 -6.38
C SER A 94 5.64 -6.96 -5.56
N ASP A 95 6.61 -7.83 -5.85
CA ASP A 95 7.98 -7.75 -5.28
C ASP A 95 8.67 -6.40 -5.59
N THR A 96 8.16 -5.63 -6.57
CA THR A 96 8.66 -4.28 -6.90
C THR A 96 8.14 -3.23 -5.93
N TYR A 97 6.85 -3.32 -5.56
CA TYR A 97 6.19 -2.36 -4.67
C TYR A 97 6.35 -2.70 -3.19
N SER A 98 6.72 -3.94 -2.86
CA SER A 98 7.25 -4.25 -1.53
C SER A 98 8.24 -5.40 -1.51
N VAL A 99 9.48 -5.10 -1.10
CA VAL A 99 10.53 -6.09 -0.86
C VAL A 99 10.29 -6.84 0.46
N VAL A 100 9.58 -6.20 1.40
CA VAL A 100 9.33 -6.74 2.74
C VAL A 100 8.03 -7.52 2.87
N TYR A 101 7.02 -7.26 2.02
CA TYR A 101 5.73 -7.92 2.10
C TYR A 101 5.84 -9.45 1.94
N LYS A 102 6.39 -9.92 0.82
CA LYS A 102 6.56 -11.35 0.57
C LYS A 102 7.46 -12.02 1.60
N ARG A 103 8.57 -11.38 1.97
CA ARG A 103 9.46 -11.88 3.03
C ARG A 103 8.71 -12.06 4.34
N PHE A 104 7.81 -11.13 4.68
CA PHE A 104 7.01 -11.20 5.90
C PHE A 104 5.98 -12.34 5.84
N LEU A 105 5.36 -12.57 4.69
CA LEU A 105 4.41 -13.68 4.47
C LEU A 105 5.08 -15.07 4.49
N ASP A 106 6.35 -15.16 4.10
CA ASP A 106 7.12 -16.41 4.11
C ASP A 106 7.57 -16.84 5.53
N LEU A 107 7.38 -15.99 6.55
CA LEU A 107 7.77 -16.31 7.94
C LEU A 107 6.72 -17.17 8.65
N ASP A 108 7.20 -18.14 9.44
CA ASP A 108 6.34 -18.83 10.40
C ASP A 108 6.10 -17.92 11.62
N LEU A 109 4.89 -17.35 11.70
CA LEU A 109 4.41 -16.51 12.79
C LEU A 109 3.27 -17.18 13.57
N SER A 110 3.15 -18.50 13.48
CA SER A 110 2.06 -19.27 14.11
C SER A 110 2.07 -19.23 15.64
N ASP A 111 3.22 -18.90 16.25
CA ASP A 111 3.39 -18.72 17.69
C ASP A 111 2.95 -17.32 18.17
N ARG A 112 2.69 -16.39 17.26
CA ARG A 112 2.29 -15.01 17.57
C ARG A 112 0.77 -14.93 17.78
N PRO A 113 0.29 -14.10 18.73
CA PRO A 113 -1.14 -13.96 19.00
C PRO A 113 -1.92 -13.32 17.84
N ALA A 114 -1.24 -12.52 17.01
CA ALA A 114 -1.75 -11.90 15.80
C ALA A 114 -0.58 -11.35 14.97
N ILE A 115 -0.86 -10.95 13.72
CA ILE A 115 0.04 -10.15 12.88
C ILE A 115 -0.71 -8.88 12.44
N ARG A 116 0.01 -7.79 12.19
CA ARG A 116 -0.56 -6.51 11.75
C ARG A 116 -0.06 -6.13 10.36
N GLY A 117 -0.97 -6.02 9.40
CA GLY A 117 -0.74 -5.32 8.13
C GLY A 117 -1.30 -3.90 8.19
N GLN A 118 -0.75 -3.01 7.36
CA GLN A 118 -1.30 -1.68 7.13
C GLN A 118 -1.47 -1.48 5.62
N LEU A 119 -2.65 -1.05 5.21
CA LEU A 119 -2.98 -0.70 3.84
C LEU A 119 -3.66 0.67 3.84
N GLU A 120 -3.39 1.47 2.82
CA GLU A 120 -4.05 2.76 2.66
C GLU A 120 -5.50 2.57 2.24
N GLY A 121 -6.42 3.28 2.89
CA GLY A 121 -7.84 3.25 2.54
C GLY A 121 -8.17 4.22 1.39
N PRO A 122 -9.26 3.96 0.63
CA PRO A 122 -9.58 4.71 -0.59
C PRO A 122 -9.85 6.20 -0.33
N ILE A 123 -10.43 6.55 0.82
CA ILE A 123 -10.67 7.96 1.18
C ILE A 123 -9.36 8.73 1.33
N SER A 124 -8.40 8.17 2.06
CA SER A 124 -7.11 8.82 2.28
C SER A 124 -6.25 8.80 1.03
N PHE A 125 -6.31 7.72 0.25
CA PHE A 125 -5.67 7.61 -1.06
C PHE A 125 -6.16 8.72 -2.01
N GLY A 126 -7.48 8.80 -2.24
CA GLY A 126 -8.05 9.79 -3.14
C GLY A 126 -7.92 11.23 -2.67
N PHE A 127 -7.70 11.46 -1.38
CA PHE A 127 -7.41 12.79 -0.85
C PHE A 127 -5.96 13.23 -1.09
N ASN A 128 -5.00 12.30 -1.07
CA ASN A 128 -3.57 12.60 -1.25
C ASN A 128 -3.14 12.59 -2.72
N VAL A 129 -3.74 11.74 -3.55
CA VAL A 129 -3.45 11.71 -4.99
C VAL A 129 -4.23 12.81 -5.69
N VAL A 130 -3.51 13.64 -6.45
CA VAL A 130 -4.07 14.81 -7.15
C VAL A 130 -3.97 14.67 -8.66
N ASP A 131 -4.97 15.24 -9.35
CA ASP A 131 -5.06 15.29 -10.82
C ASP A 131 -4.10 16.32 -11.45
N GLU A 132 -4.21 16.52 -12.76
CA GLU A 132 -3.49 17.54 -13.53
C GLU A 132 -3.70 18.99 -13.06
N ASN A 133 -4.74 19.28 -12.28
CA ASN A 133 -5.09 20.61 -11.76
C ASN A 133 -4.78 20.76 -10.26
N ASP A 134 -4.01 19.83 -9.69
CA ASP A 134 -3.70 19.73 -8.25
C ASP A 134 -4.96 19.58 -7.37
N ARG A 135 -6.06 19.04 -7.94
CA ARG A 135 -7.28 18.71 -7.20
C ARG A 135 -7.24 17.24 -6.76
N PRO A 136 -7.53 16.93 -5.48
CA PRO A 136 -7.64 15.55 -5.05
C PRO A 136 -8.70 14.76 -5.82
N ILE A 137 -8.34 13.55 -6.27
CA ILE A 137 -9.20 12.71 -7.10
C ILE A 137 -10.47 12.23 -6.36
N LEU A 138 -10.47 12.26 -5.03
CA LEU A 138 -11.66 12.01 -4.22
C LEU A 138 -12.83 12.94 -4.59
N PHE A 139 -12.55 14.14 -5.08
CA PHE A 139 -13.56 15.11 -5.47
C PHE A 139 -14.01 14.98 -6.93
N ASP A 140 -13.50 14.01 -7.68
CA ASP A 140 -13.96 13.72 -9.03
C ASP A 140 -15.13 12.72 -8.96
N ASP A 141 -16.27 13.10 -9.56
CA ASP A 141 -17.51 12.31 -9.48
C ASP A 141 -17.47 11.03 -10.34
N THR A 142 -16.53 10.94 -11.27
CA THR A 142 -16.31 9.76 -12.13
C THR A 142 -15.33 8.79 -11.49
N ILE A 143 -14.25 9.30 -10.87
CA ILE A 143 -13.20 8.47 -10.26
C ILE A 143 -13.59 7.99 -8.86
N ARG A 144 -14.26 8.84 -8.07
CA ARG A 144 -14.60 8.52 -6.67
C ARG A 144 -15.37 7.19 -6.52
N PRO A 145 -16.43 6.90 -7.28
CA PRO A 145 -17.15 5.63 -7.14
C PRO A 145 -16.25 4.41 -7.44
N PHE A 146 -15.48 4.48 -8.53
CA PHE A 146 -14.54 3.42 -8.92
C PHE A 146 -13.52 3.16 -7.80
N MET A 147 -12.91 4.21 -7.26
CA MET A 147 -11.93 4.11 -6.17
C MET A 147 -12.50 3.50 -4.88
N LEU A 148 -13.81 3.60 -4.64
CA LEU A 148 -14.44 3.01 -3.45
C LEU A 148 -14.76 1.52 -3.62
N GLU A 149 -14.76 1.03 -4.86
CA GLU A 149 -15.05 -0.36 -5.21
C GLU A 149 -13.78 -1.16 -5.52
N PHE A 150 -12.71 -0.49 -5.98
CA PHE A 150 -11.36 -1.02 -6.18
C PHE A 150 -10.72 -1.48 -4.87
#